data_AF-A0A2M8CVL5-F1
#
_entry.id   AF-A0A2M8CVL5-F1
#
_cell.length_a   1.000
_cell.length_b   1.000
_cell.length_c   1.000
_cell.angle_alpha   90.00
_cell.angle_beta   90.00
_cell.angle_gamma   90.00
#
_symmetry.space_group_name_H-M   'P 1'
#
loop_
_entity.id
_entity.type
_entity.pdbx_description
1 polymer ?
#
loop_
_entity_poly.entity_id
_entity_poly.type
_entity_poly.pdbx_seq_one_letter_code
_entity_poly.pdbx_strand_id
1 'polypeptide(L)'
;MRLAADCGLIEPSLTEGMKSDRKTVAQYLDSNPFDSAEPDIRTKYIRDRLCDSLREYYPDITADNDDVMPVSVVQRGLDEIAEDDPALIVFNNNSDQCHQTPFQKAGDIDMVPVAGNDNQSPAKPSAKKLLSQKALLATLATPGLRQHNLTRLWNTALSDSGVVNPGQDGMVDESLAMAENRSESGIAVTTVMVRSDHDNKGQAKEQSLQLVWNKALDRLLVAGQGQISKSLKRSFDEARLVYVDLTAERAEKEIQSGFDFVLSSQMKTLSYQVKEAFLMRNRLDKAEDESEIGNAAALLLRKDLKCYLPHYITEQAVKPKAA
;
A
#
# COMPACT_ATOMS: atom_id res chain seq x y z
N MET A 1 -39.88 -18.34 5.08
CA MET A 1 -40.00 -18.49 6.55
C MET A 1 -40.59 -19.84 7.00
N ARG A 2 -41.38 -20.58 6.20
CA ARG A 2 -41.88 -21.92 6.60
C ARG A 2 -40.82 -23.03 6.55
N LEU A 3 -39.89 -23.00 5.60
CA LEU A 3 -38.83 -24.03 5.46
C LEU A 3 -37.74 -24.02 6.55
N ALA A 4 -37.53 -22.91 7.26
CA ALA A 4 -36.49 -22.82 8.30
C ALA A 4 -36.97 -23.33 9.68
N ALA A 5 -38.28 -23.31 9.92
CA ALA A 5 -38.89 -23.85 11.14
C ALA A 5 -38.95 -25.38 11.11
N ASP A 6 -39.19 -25.96 9.94
CA ASP A 6 -39.28 -27.42 9.76
C ASP A 6 -37.91 -28.13 9.87
N CYS A 7 -36.80 -27.38 9.83
CA CYS A 7 -35.44 -27.90 10.01
C CYS A 7 -34.91 -27.76 11.45
N GLY A 8 -35.73 -27.34 12.42
CA GLY A 8 -35.33 -27.25 13.83
C GLY A 8 -34.31 -26.15 14.16
N LEU A 9 -34.14 -25.15 13.28
CA LEU A 9 -33.13 -24.10 13.45
C LEU A 9 -33.57 -22.94 14.36
N ILE A 10 -34.85 -22.87 14.77
CA ILE A 10 -35.38 -21.79 15.61
C ILE A 10 -36.45 -22.33 16.57
N GLU A 11 -36.29 -22.08 17.88
CA GLU A 11 -37.25 -22.43 18.93
C GLU A 11 -38.47 -21.46 18.93
N PRO A 12 -39.73 -21.95 19.03
CA PRO A 12 -40.92 -21.10 18.89
C PRO A 12 -41.20 -20.15 20.07
N SER A 13 -40.41 -20.19 21.15
CA SER A 13 -40.66 -19.48 22.41
C SER A 13 -39.81 -18.22 22.62
N LEU A 14 -39.00 -17.80 21.65
CA LEU A 14 -38.17 -16.61 21.78
C LEU A 14 -38.95 -15.31 21.51
N THR A 15 -39.46 -14.72 22.59
CA THR A 15 -39.99 -13.34 22.65
C THR A 15 -38.90 -12.33 22.28
N GLU A 16 -39.16 -11.54 21.22
CA GLU A 16 -38.33 -10.43 20.75
C GLU A 16 -38.11 -9.40 21.87
N GLY A 17 -36.89 -9.33 22.37
CA GLY A 17 -36.46 -8.35 23.35
C GLY A 17 -34.97 -8.09 23.24
N MET A 18 -34.62 -6.81 23.09
CA MET A 18 -33.29 -6.21 23.06
C MET A 18 -32.56 -6.17 21.71
N LYS A 19 -32.37 -4.93 21.24
CA LYS A 19 -31.46 -4.51 20.18
C LYS A 19 -30.11 -5.25 20.32
N SER A 20 -29.79 -6.11 19.36
CA SER A 20 -28.43 -6.55 19.12
C SER A 20 -28.04 -6.13 17.71
N ASP A 21 -26.88 -5.49 17.57
CA ASP A 21 -26.18 -5.20 16.32
C ASP A 21 -25.83 -6.50 15.56
N ARG A 22 -26.84 -7.25 15.13
CA ARG A 22 -26.65 -8.48 14.39
C ARG A 22 -26.50 -8.15 12.92
N LYS A 23 -25.23 -8.07 12.53
CA LYS A 23 -24.79 -8.18 11.16
C LYS A 23 -25.40 -9.43 10.50
N THR A 24 -25.93 -9.27 9.29
CA THR A 24 -26.62 -10.37 8.58
C THR A 24 -25.62 -11.47 8.18
N VAL A 25 -26.08 -12.69 7.94
CA VAL A 25 -25.22 -13.83 7.52
C VAL A 25 -24.39 -13.51 6.26
N ALA A 26 -24.85 -12.58 5.42
CA ALA A 26 -24.08 -12.06 4.28
C ALA A 26 -22.84 -11.24 4.70
N GLN A 27 -22.88 -10.56 5.86
CA GLN A 27 -21.70 -9.90 6.46
C GLN A 27 -20.77 -10.90 7.19
N TYR A 28 -21.22 -12.13 7.41
CA TYR A 28 -20.39 -13.26 7.83
C TYR A 28 -19.82 -14.06 6.64
N LEU A 29 -20.51 -14.02 5.50
CA LEU A 29 -20.11 -14.65 4.23
C LEU A 29 -19.51 -13.64 3.26
N ASP A 30 -18.86 -12.59 3.78
CA ASP A 30 -18.02 -11.65 3.02
C ASP A 30 -16.76 -12.40 2.56
N SER A 31 -16.95 -13.39 1.69
CA SER A 31 -15.90 -14.14 1.03
C SER A 31 -15.27 -13.17 0.05
N ASN A 32 -14.38 -12.36 0.60
CA ASN A 32 -13.42 -11.60 -0.15
C ASN A 32 -12.84 -12.55 -1.22
N PRO A 33 -13.02 -12.30 -2.53
CA PRO A 33 -12.52 -13.19 -3.57
C PRO A 33 -11.01 -13.47 -3.44
N PHE A 34 -10.28 -12.56 -2.79
CA PHE A 34 -8.87 -12.69 -2.43
C PHE A 34 -8.59 -13.75 -1.36
N ASP A 35 -9.49 -13.93 -0.39
CA ASP A 35 -9.35 -14.88 0.71
C ASP A 35 -9.98 -16.25 0.36
N SER A 36 -10.43 -16.41 -0.89
CA SER A 36 -10.91 -17.70 -1.38
C SER A 36 -9.84 -18.77 -1.22
N ALA A 37 -10.23 -19.92 -0.67
CA ALA A 37 -9.37 -21.10 -0.60
C ALA A 37 -9.05 -21.65 -2.01
N GLU A 38 -9.85 -21.31 -3.01
CA GLU A 38 -9.70 -21.76 -4.40
C GLU A 38 -8.72 -20.85 -5.17
N PRO A 39 -7.57 -21.37 -5.62
CA PRO A 39 -6.58 -20.59 -6.38
C PRO A 39 -7.15 -19.95 -7.64
N ASP A 40 -8.02 -20.67 -8.37
CA ASP A 40 -8.60 -20.19 -9.63
C ASP A 40 -9.43 -18.92 -9.45
N ILE A 41 -10.14 -18.78 -8.32
CA ILE A 41 -10.91 -17.57 -8.00
C ILE A 41 -9.96 -16.38 -7.81
N ARG A 42 -8.86 -16.59 -7.08
CA ARG A 42 -7.84 -15.56 -6.85
C ARG A 42 -7.16 -15.15 -8.15
N THR A 43 -6.80 -16.11 -8.99
CA THR A 43 -6.10 -15.84 -10.26
C THR A 43 -6.99 -15.12 -11.27
N LYS A 44 -8.27 -15.52 -11.39
CA LYS A 44 -9.25 -14.77 -12.20
C LYS A 44 -9.42 -13.34 -11.72
N TYR A 45 -9.50 -13.16 -10.40
CA TYR A 45 -9.62 -11.83 -9.83
C TYR A 45 -8.38 -10.96 -10.13
N ILE A 46 -7.17 -11.51 -9.97
CA ILE A 46 -5.92 -10.79 -10.28
C ILE A 46 -5.87 -10.40 -11.76
N ARG A 47 -6.24 -11.32 -12.67
CA ARG A 47 -6.39 -11.05 -14.10
C ARG A 47 -7.34 -9.88 -14.34
N ASP A 48 -8.53 -9.92 -13.73
CA ASP A 48 -9.54 -8.89 -13.94
C ASP A 48 -9.05 -7.51 -13.47
N ARG A 49 -8.33 -7.44 -12.33
CA ARG A 49 -7.69 -6.20 -11.86
C ARG A 49 -6.59 -5.69 -12.78
N LEU A 50 -5.81 -6.59 -13.33
CA LEU A 50 -4.76 -6.24 -14.30
C LEU A 50 -5.38 -5.71 -15.60
N CYS A 51 -6.42 -6.36 -16.11
CA CYS A 51 -7.18 -5.89 -17.26
C CYS A 51 -7.86 -4.54 -17.01
N ASP A 52 -8.46 -4.32 -15.83
CA ASP A 52 -9.01 -3.01 -15.44
C ASP A 52 -7.92 -1.94 -15.43
N SER A 53 -6.77 -2.23 -14.80
CA SER A 53 -5.63 -1.31 -14.78
C SER A 53 -5.16 -0.98 -16.20
N LEU A 54 -5.03 -1.98 -17.07
CA LEU A 54 -4.66 -1.81 -18.47
C LEU A 54 -5.65 -0.93 -19.23
N ARG A 55 -6.96 -1.16 -19.11
CA ARG A 55 -7.99 -0.35 -19.76
C ARG A 55 -7.98 1.09 -19.28
N GLU A 56 -7.64 1.33 -18.02
CA GLU A 56 -7.49 2.70 -17.54
C GLU A 56 -6.23 3.39 -18.11
N TYR A 57 -5.19 2.67 -18.55
CA TYR A 57 -4.03 3.24 -19.26
C TYR A 57 -4.23 3.30 -20.78
N TYR A 58 -4.95 2.33 -21.34
CA TYR A 58 -5.20 2.13 -22.78
C TYR A 58 -6.70 1.89 -22.99
N PRO A 59 -7.52 2.95 -23.07
CA PRO A 59 -8.98 2.83 -23.16
C PRO A 59 -9.48 2.10 -24.41
N ASP A 60 -8.66 1.98 -25.45
CA ASP A 60 -9.01 1.31 -26.71
C ASP A 60 -9.06 -0.23 -26.59
N ILE A 61 -8.57 -0.80 -25.47
CA ILE A 61 -8.66 -2.24 -25.21
C ILE A 61 -10.11 -2.62 -24.88
N THR A 62 -10.80 -3.15 -25.89
CA THR A 62 -12.21 -3.59 -25.80
C THR A 62 -12.40 -5.10 -25.77
N ALA A 63 -11.33 -5.87 -26.02
CA ALA A 63 -11.37 -7.33 -26.00
C ALA A 63 -11.66 -7.90 -24.60
N ASP A 64 -12.15 -9.14 -24.57
CA ASP A 64 -12.44 -9.86 -23.33
C ASP A 64 -11.16 -10.16 -22.53
N ASN A 65 -11.29 -10.29 -21.21
CA ASN A 65 -10.12 -10.48 -20.34
C ASN A 65 -9.29 -11.72 -20.71
N ASP A 66 -9.93 -12.80 -21.18
CA ASP A 66 -9.22 -14.01 -21.60
C ASP A 66 -8.44 -13.83 -22.91
N ASP A 67 -8.86 -12.92 -23.79
CA ASP A 67 -8.15 -12.59 -25.02
C ASP A 67 -6.97 -11.64 -24.74
N VAL A 68 -7.15 -10.71 -23.79
CA VAL A 68 -6.10 -9.80 -23.35
C VAL A 68 -5.04 -10.55 -22.52
N MET A 69 -5.49 -11.44 -21.64
CA MET A 69 -4.64 -12.12 -20.69
C MET A 69 -5.28 -13.42 -20.16
N PRO A 70 -4.89 -14.59 -20.70
CA PRO A 70 -5.40 -15.86 -20.21
C PRO A 70 -5.07 -16.10 -18.73
N VAL A 71 -6.00 -16.72 -17.98
CA VAL A 71 -5.80 -17.07 -16.56
C VAL A 71 -4.53 -17.90 -16.33
N SER A 72 -4.20 -18.80 -17.26
CA SER A 72 -3.00 -19.64 -17.19
C SER A 72 -1.69 -18.83 -17.22
N VAL A 73 -1.68 -17.70 -17.93
CA VAL A 73 -0.53 -16.79 -17.97
C VAL A 73 -0.35 -16.08 -16.64
N VAL A 74 -1.46 -15.64 -16.03
CA VAL A 74 -1.44 -15.03 -14.69
C VAL A 74 -0.98 -16.03 -13.65
N GLN A 75 -1.50 -17.25 -13.68
CA GLN A 75 -1.09 -18.32 -12.77
C GLN A 75 0.42 -18.55 -12.85
N ARG A 76 0.95 -18.75 -14.06
CA ARG A 76 2.38 -18.92 -14.28
C ARG A 76 3.18 -17.73 -13.74
N GLY A 77 2.73 -16.50 -14.01
CA GLY A 77 3.40 -15.31 -13.50
C GLY A 77 3.40 -15.22 -11.96
N LEU A 78 2.33 -15.65 -11.30
CA LEU A 78 2.25 -15.70 -9.84
C LEU A 78 3.17 -16.78 -9.26
N ASP A 79 3.25 -17.93 -9.91
CA ASP A 79 4.16 -19.02 -9.52
C ASP A 79 5.63 -18.57 -9.68
N GLU A 80 5.96 -17.87 -10.77
CA GLU A 80 7.29 -17.27 -10.99
C GLU A 80 7.66 -16.25 -9.90
N ILE A 81 6.70 -15.44 -9.43
CA ILE A 81 6.92 -14.48 -8.33
C ILE A 81 7.19 -15.21 -7.01
N ALA A 82 6.54 -16.35 -6.77
CA ALA A 82 6.76 -17.14 -5.56
C ALA A 82 8.15 -17.80 -5.54
N GLU A 83 8.74 -18.05 -6.71
CA GLU A 83 10.03 -18.73 -6.86
C GLU A 83 11.24 -17.77 -6.93
N ASP A 84 11.08 -16.54 -7.43
CA ASP A 84 12.21 -15.69 -7.85
C ASP A 84 12.21 -14.26 -7.24
N ASP A 85 13.37 -13.90 -6.65
CA ASP A 85 13.94 -12.54 -6.46
C ASP A 85 13.32 -11.57 -5.39
N PRO A 86 14.14 -10.87 -4.58
CA PRO A 86 13.72 -9.79 -3.67
C PRO A 86 13.06 -8.53 -4.26
N ALA A 87 12.76 -8.47 -5.56
CA ALA A 87 12.28 -7.24 -6.20
C ALA A 87 10.81 -6.92 -5.87
N LEU A 88 10.45 -5.63 -5.88
CA LEU A 88 9.06 -5.20 -5.84
C LEU A 88 8.40 -5.59 -7.17
N ILE A 89 7.20 -6.17 -7.12
CA ILE A 89 6.51 -6.67 -8.31
C ILE A 89 5.32 -5.77 -8.63
N VAL A 90 5.25 -5.31 -9.88
CA VAL A 90 4.10 -4.53 -10.35
C VAL A 90 3.43 -5.16 -11.55
N PHE A 91 2.21 -4.72 -11.79
CA PHE A 91 1.50 -5.02 -13.02
C PHE A 91 2.28 -4.52 -14.22
N ASN A 92 2.43 -5.39 -15.22
CA ASN A 92 2.87 -4.95 -16.52
C ASN A 92 1.75 -4.08 -17.12
N ASN A 93 2.09 -2.87 -17.53
CA ASN A 93 1.16 -1.95 -18.17
C ASN A 93 1.33 -1.94 -19.69
N ASN A 94 2.26 -2.69 -20.27
CA ASN A 94 2.40 -2.78 -21.71
C ASN A 94 1.35 -3.76 -22.29
N SER A 95 0.34 -3.22 -22.99
CA SER A 95 -0.73 -4.00 -23.63
C SER A 95 -0.21 -5.18 -24.45
N ASP A 96 0.92 -4.98 -25.13
CA ASP A 96 1.47 -5.96 -26.07
C ASP A 96 2.23 -7.10 -25.38
N GLN A 97 2.64 -6.91 -24.13
CA GLN A 97 3.44 -7.90 -23.39
C GLN A 97 2.66 -8.57 -22.25
N CYS A 98 1.51 -8.01 -21.89
CA CYS A 98 0.68 -8.48 -20.77
C CYS A 98 0.24 -9.94 -20.92
N HIS A 99 -0.05 -10.40 -22.14
CA HIS A 99 -0.41 -11.80 -22.42
C HIS A 99 0.77 -12.79 -22.30
N GLN A 100 2.00 -12.31 -22.08
CA GLN A 100 3.19 -13.16 -21.90
C GLN A 100 3.77 -13.02 -20.50
N THR A 101 3.97 -11.77 -20.07
CA THR A 101 4.56 -11.38 -18.79
C THR A 101 3.61 -10.40 -18.12
N PRO A 102 2.63 -10.89 -17.33
CA PRO A 102 1.61 -10.05 -16.70
C PRO A 102 2.18 -9.17 -15.58
N PHE A 103 3.37 -9.51 -15.08
CA PHE A 103 4.07 -8.80 -14.03
C PHE A 103 5.45 -8.33 -14.50
N GLN A 104 5.93 -7.26 -13.90
CA GLN A 104 7.27 -6.72 -14.11
C GLN A 104 7.91 -6.38 -12.77
N LYS A 105 9.24 -6.46 -12.70
CA LYS A 105 10.01 -6.05 -11.52
C LYS A 105 10.14 -4.52 -11.51
N ALA A 106 9.93 -3.92 -10.35
CA ALA A 106 10.22 -2.52 -10.06
C ALA A 106 11.50 -2.44 -9.23
N GLY A 107 12.27 -1.37 -9.44
CA GLY A 107 13.49 -1.11 -8.68
C GLY A 107 13.21 -0.16 -7.53
N ASP A 108 13.99 -0.29 -6.46
CA ASP A 108 13.99 0.61 -5.32
C ASP A 108 15.35 1.31 -5.19
N ILE A 109 15.32 2.60 -4.82
CA ILE A 109 16.53 3.39 -4.57
C ILE A 109 16.31 4.17 -3.27
N ASP A 110 17.00 3.77 -2.20
CA ASP A 110 17.02 4.55 -0.96
C ASP A 110 18.19 5.54 -0.94
N MET A 111 17.89 6.81 -0.67
CA MET A 111 18.88 7.88 -0.55
C MET A 111 19.49 7.99 0.85
N VAL A 112 19.10 7.14 1.80
CA VAL A 112 19.74 7.08 3.11
C VAL A 112 21.26 6.85 2.93
N PRO A 113 22.11 7.74 3.48
CA PRO A 113 23.56 7.58 3.34
C PRO A 113 24.03 6.35 4.13
N VAL A 114 24.91 5.56 3.54
CA VAL A 114 25.49 4.37 4.20
C VAL A 114 26.76 4.78 4.94
N ALA A 115 26.82 4.52 6.25
CA ALA A 115 28.00 4.83 7.06
C ALA A 115 29.22 4.04 6.54
N GLY A 116 30.33 4.73 6.26
CA GLY A 116 31.60 4.13 5.82
C GLY A 116 31.82 4.03 4.31
N ASN A 117 30.85 4.41 3.47
CA ASN A 117 31.07 4.60 2.03
C ASN A 117 31.25 6.10 1.73
N ASP A 118 32.50 6.55 1.79
CA ASP A 118 32.89 7.86 1.26
C ASP A 118 32.66 7.87 -0.27
N ASN A 119 31.74 8.73 -0.73
CA ASN A 119 31.54 9.16 -2.13
C ASN A 119 30.74 8.30 -3.11
N GLN A 120 29.46 8.04 -2.82
CA GLN A 120 28.36 8.34 -3.76
C GLN A 120 27.02 7.97 -3.12
N SER A 121 26.27 8.96 -2.63
CA SER A 121 24.81 8.78 -2.51
C SER A 121 24.28 8.40 -3.90
N PRO A 122 23.38 7.40 -4.01
CA PRO A 122 22.84 7.00 -5.29
C PRO A 122 22.29 8.22 -6.04
N ALA A 123 22.49 8.28 -7.35
CA ALA A 123 22.00 9.41 -8.13
C ALA A 123 20.47 9.44 -8.07
N LYS A 124 19.90 10.58 -7.64
CA LYS A 124 18.45 10.78 -7.60
C LYS A 124 17.84 10.42 -8.97
N PRO A 125 16.88 9.48 -9.03
CA PRO A 125 16.24 9.12 -10.29
C PRO A 125 15.43 10.29 -10.85
N SER A 126 15.30 10.36 -12.17
CA SER A 126 14.41 11.34 -12.80
C SER A 126 12.95 10.96 -12.58
N ALA A 127 12.06 11.94 -12.47
CA ALA A 127 10.63 11.71 -12.22
C ALA A 127 9.96 10.79 -13.27
N LYS A 128 10.50 10.75 -14.50
CA LYS A 128 10.02 9.83 -15.56
C LYS A 128 10.32 8.36 -15.28
N LYS A 129 11.41 8.07 -14.55
CA LYS A 129 11.79 6.70 -14.16
C LYS A 129 11.04 6.21 -12.92
N LEU A 130 10.33 7.10 -12.21
CA LEU A 130 9.55 6.72 -11.05
C LEU A 130 8.32 5.92 -11.47
N LEU A 131 7.99 4.92 -10.66
CA LEU A 131 6.77 4.15 -10.81
C LEU A 131 5.55 5.05 -10.64
N SER A 132 4.54 4.88 -11.50
CA SER A 132 3.23 5.53 -11.35
C SER A 132 2.61 5.22 -9.98
N GLN A 133 2.08 6.24 -9.30
CA GLN A 133 1.31 6.06 -8.06
C GLN A 133 0.22 5.02 -8.26
N LYS A 134 -0.57 5.16 -9.31
CA LYS A 134 -1.65 4.24 -9.64
C LYS A 134 -1.15 2.81 -9.82
N ALA A 135 -0.01 2.60 -10.48
CA ALA A 135 0.58 1.28 -10.63
C ALA A 135 0.98 0.65 -9.29
N LEU A 136 1.59 1.44 -8.39
CA LEU A 136 1.91 0.97 -7.03
C LEU A 136 0.64 0.68 -6.23
N LEU A 137 -0.34 1.58 -6.24
CA LEU A 137 -1.59 1.39 -5.49
C LEU A 137 -2.37 0.17 -5.99
N ALA A 138 -2.39 -0.08 -7.31
CA ALA A 138 -3.05 -1.25 -7.88
C ALA A 138 -2.44 -2.57 -7.40
N THR A 139 -1.13 -2.62 -7.20
CA THR A 139 -0.45 -3.83 -6.72
C THR A 139 -0.63 -4.01 -5.22
N LEU A 140 -0.66 -2.90 -4.46
CA LEU A 140 -1.01 -2.92 -3.04
C LEU A 140 -2.47 -3.34 -2.81
N ALA A 141 -3.39 -3.02 -3.71
CA ALA A 141 -4.77 -3.47 -3.64
C ALA A 141 -4.95 -4.98 -3.92
N THR A 142 -3.88 -5.69 -4.29
CA THR A 142 -3.91 -7.10 -4.68
C THR A 142 -3.18 -7.94 -3.64
N PRO A 143 -3.84 -8.65 -2.71
CA PRO A 143 -3.23 -9.27 -1.53
C PRO A 143 -1.99 -10.14 -1.77
N GLY A 144 -2.00 -10.99 -2.81
CA GLY A 144 -0.85 -11.82 -3.17
C GLY A 144 0.40 -11.01 -3.53
N LEU A 145 0.21 -9.91 -4.27
CA LEU A 145 1.28 -8.96 -4.57
C LEU A 145 1.54 -8.00 -3.41
N ARG A 146 0.51 -7.63 -2.64
CA ARG A 146 0.59 -6.72 -1.50
C ARG A 146 1.52 -7.28 -0.46
N GLN A 147 1.33 -8.52 -0.03
CA GLN A 147 2.15 -9.10 1.03
C GLN A 147 3.62 -9.13 0.63
N HIS A 148 3.89 -9.54 -0.62
CA HIS A 148 5.24 -9.49 -1.21
C HIS A 148 5.80 -8.06 -1.22
N ASN A 149 5.08 -7.13 -1.85
CA ASN A 149 5.53 -5.76 -2.05
C ASN A 149 5.67 -4.96 -0.76
N LEU A 150 4.73 -5.10 0.19
CA LEU A 150 4.78 -4.39 1.46
C LEU A 150 6.06 -4.75 2.20
N THR A 151 6.51 -6.00 2.23
CA THR A 151 7.80 -6.30 2.89
C THR A 151 9.00 -5.61 2.27
N ARG A 152 8.92 -5.20 1.00
CA ARG A 152 9.98 -4.54 0.23
C ARG A 152 9.95 -3.02 0.29
N LEU A 153 8.84 -2.39 0.65
CA LEU A 153 8.77 -0.94 0.78
C LEU A 153 9.58 -0.38 1.96
N TRP A 154 10.06 -1.26 2.84
CA TRP A 154 10.94 -0.93 3.95
C TRP A 154 12.31 -1.55 3.73
N ASN A 155 13.32 -0.81 4.13
CA ASN A 155 14.68 -1.31 4.29
C ASN A 155 15.20 -0.89 5.68
N THR A 156 16.27 -1.54 6.12
CA THR A 156 16.94 -1.28 7.41
C THR A 156 18.01 -0.19 7.29
N ALA A 157 17.93 0.66 6.27
CA ALA A 157 18.99 1.62 5.99
C ALA A 157 19.09 2.72 7.07
N LEU A 158 18.00 3.02 7.79
CA LEU A 158 17.97 4.10 8.77
C LEU A 158 18.90 3.82 9.95
N SER A 159 18.87 2.61 10.51
CA SER A 159 19.75 2.16 11.59
C SER A 159 21.22 2.13 11.17
N ASP A 160 21.48 1.84 9.88
CA ASP A 160 22.82 1.67 9.34
C ASP A 160 23.47 3.01 8.92
N SER A 161 22.69 4.09 8.90
CA SER A 161 23.12 5.39 8.37
C SER A 161 23.89 6.27 9.36
N GLY A 162 23.69 6.06 10.66
CA GLY A 162 24.13 7.00 11.70
C GLY A 162 23.45 8.38 11.66
N VAL A 163 22.51 8.62 10.73
CA VAL A 163 21.70 9.86 10.64
C VAL A 163 20.58 9.83 11.69
N VAL A 164 20.06 8.65 11.97
CA VAL A 164 19.12 8.39 13.06
C VAL A 164 19.92 7.74 14.19
N ASN A 165 20.03 8.42 15.33
CA ASN A 165 20.66 7.84 16.51
C ASN A 165 19.60 7.02 17.27
N PRO A 166 19.70 5.68 17.34
CA PRO A 166 18.85 4.91 18.23
C PRO A 166 19.06 5.40 19.67
N GLY A 167 17.97 5.49 20.44
CA GLY A 167 17.91 6.21 21.72
C GLY A 167 19.14 6.07 22.62
N GLN A 168 19.58 7.18 23.21
CA GLN A 168 20.79 7.29 24.03
C GLN A 168 20.80 6.45 25.33
N ASP A 169 19.77 5.67 25.63
CA ASP A 169 19.63 4.93 26.91
C ASP A 169 19.25 3.44 26.76
N GLY A 170 19.46 2.82 25.59
CA GLY A 170 19.28 1.37 25.44
C GLY A 170 17.82 0.88 25.35
N MET A 171 16.86 1.77 25.16
CA MET A 171 15.55 1.41 24.63
C MET A 171 15.63 1.28 23.11
N VAL A 172 15.15 0.16 22.56
CA VAL A 172 14.79 0.10 21.14
C VAL A 172 13.75 1.20 20.92
N ASP A 173 14.11 2.23 20.15
CA ASP A 173 13.14 3.24 19.75
C ASP A 173 12.09 2.55 18.87
N GLU A 174 10.94 2.23 19.46
CA GLU A 174 9.82 1.58 18.77
C GLU A 174 9.43 2.36 17.51
N SER A 175 9.66 3.68 17.48
CA SER A 175 9.45 4.52 16.30
C SER A 175 10.42 4.17 15.17
N LEU A 176 11.71 3.95 15.47
CA LEU A 176 12.68 3.43 14.51
C LEU A 176 12.33 2.00 14.07
N ALA A 177 11.91 1.15 15.00
CA ALA A 177 11.48 -0.20 14.68
C ALA A 177 10.24 -0.20 13.75
N MET A 178 9.29 0.73 13.93
CA MET A 178 8.17 0.95 13.01
C MET A 178 8.65 1.45 11.64
N ALA A 179 9.59 2.40 11.61
CA ALA A 179 10.16 2.99 10.39
C ALA A 179 10.96 1.98 9.54
N GLU A 180 11.40 0.87 10.14
CA GLU A 180 12.17 -0.20 9.50
C GLU A 180 11.43 -1.54 9.41
N ASN A 181 10.13 -1.55 9.71
CA ASN A 181 9.30 -2.76 9.63
C ASN A 181 9.71 -3.89 10.61
N ARG A 182 10.32 -3.54 11.75
CA ARG A 182 10.81 -4.46 12.81
C ARG A 182 10.09 -4.31 14.16
N SER A 183 9.09 -3.43 14.25
CA SER A 183 8.32 -3.16 15.47
C SER A 183 7.62 -4.39 16.03
N GLU A 184 7.67 -4.53 17.37
CA GLU A 184 7.01 -5.62 18.10
C GLU A 184 5.49 -5.47 18.10
N SER A 185 4.97 -4.24 18.02
CA SER A 185 3.52 -4.00 17.91
C SER A 185 2.93 -4.46 16.58
N GLY A 186 3.77 -4.82 15.60
CA GLY A 186 3.36 -5.24 14.26
C GLY A 186 2.97 -4.08 13.35
N ILE A 187 3.27 -2.84 13.76
CA ILE A 187 3.02 -1.63 12.98
C ILE A 187 4.27 -1.25 12.19
N ALA A 188 4.10 -0.90 10.92
CA ALA A 188 5.18 -0.43 10.07
C ALA A 188 4.78 0.89 9.42
N VAL A 189 5.70 1.83 9.37
CA VAL A 189 5.47 3.18 8.82
C VAL A 189 6.57 3.50 7.82
N THR A 190 6.22 4.01 6.64
CA THR A 190 7.23 4.47 5.66
C THR A 190 6.68 5.58 4.78
N THR A 191 7.60 6.28 4.12
CA THR A 191 7.30 7.23 3.04
C THR A 191 8.09 6.82 1.81
N VAL A 192 7.39 6.65 0.69
CA VAL A 192 8.00 6.32 -0.60
C VAL A 192 7.71 7.39 -1.64
N MET A 193 8.63 7.55 -2.58
CA MET A 193 8.55 8.53 -3.66
C MET A 193 8.18 7.84 -4.98
N VAL A 194 7.12 8.34 -5.61
CA VAL A 194 6.53 7.81 -6.84
C VAL A 194 6.25 8.94 -7.84
N ARG A 195 5.89 8.57 -9.08
CA ARG A 195 5.40 9.50 -10.09
C ARG A 195 3.93 9.84 -9.82
N SER A 196 3.61 11.12 -9.86
CA SER A 196 2.24 11.62 -9.82
C SER A 196 1.53 11.38 -11.14
N ASP A 197 0.31 10.87 -11.05
CA ASP A 197 -0.59 10.66 -12.20
C ASP A 197 -1.57 11.83 -12.40
N HIS A 198 -1.49 12.87 -11.56
CA HIS A 198 -2.48 13.96 -11.48
C HIS A 198 -2.12 15.22 -12.28
N ASP A 199 -0.99 15.26 -13.00
CA ASP A 199 -0.56 16.48 -13.68
C ASP A 199 -1.06 16.56 -15.13
N ASN A 200 -2.04 17.43 -15.37
CA ASN A 200 -2.64 17.71 -16.69
C ASN A 200 -1.67 18.33 -17.71
N LYS A 201 -0.41 18.63 -17.33
CA LYS A 201 0.59 19.23 -18.22
C LYS A 201 1.55 18.22 -18.86
N GLY A 202 1.35 16.92 -18.65
CA GLY A 202 2.19 15.87 -19.22
C GLY A 202 3.63 15.85 -18.69
N GLN A 203 3.90 16.58 -17.61
CA GLN A 203 5.20 16.57 -16.94
C GLN A 203 5.16 15.55 -15.79
N ALA A 204 6.07 14.58 -15.83
CA ALA A 204 6.25 13.65 -14.73
C ALA A 204 6.70 14.43 -13.49
N LYS A 205 5.89 14.42 -12.45
CA LYS A 205 6.17 15.05 -11.16
C LYS A 205 6.34 13.99 -10.09
N GLU A 206 7.31 14.19 -9.22
CA GLU A 206 7.53 13.36 -8.03
C GLU A 206 6.52 13.72 -6.94
N GLN A 207 6.05 12.71 -6.20
CA GLN A 207 5.22 12.89 -5.01
C GLN A 207 5.53 11.81 -3.97
N SER A 208 5.23 12.11 -2.71
CA SER A 208 5.32 11.17 -1.61
C SER A 208 4.00 10.42 -1.39
N LEU A 209 4.12 9.15 -1.04
CA LEU A 209 3.05 8.35 -0.46
C LEU A 209 3.47 7.94 0.94
N GLN A 210 2.59 8.14 1.91
CA GLN A 210 2.80 7.77 3.30
C GLN A 210 2.02 6.49 3.60
N LEU A 211 2.69 5.49 4.13
CA LEU A 211 2.13 4.17 4.37
C LEU A 211 2.20 3.81 5.85
N VAL A 212 1.10 3.28 6.37
CA VAL A 212 1.01 2.71 7.72
C VAL A 212 0.36 1.34 7.62
N TRP A 213 1.12 0.31 7.91
CA TRP A 213 0.68 -1.08 7.82
C TRP A 213 0.59 -1.70 9.22
N ASN A 214 -0.57 -2.25 9.54
CA ASN A 214 -0.74 -3.15 10.66
C ASN A 214 -0.67 -4.59 10.14
N LYS A 215 0.44 -5.28 10.41
CA LYS A 215 0.67 -6.67 9.97
C LYS A 215 -0.29 -7.65 10.62
N ALA A 216 -0.63 -7.44 11.88
CA ALA A 216 -1.47 -8.36 12.65
C ALA A 216 -2.91 -8.37 12.13
N LEU A 217 -3.40 -7.21 11.68
CA LEU A 217 -4.76 -7.07 11.13
C LEU A 217 -4.81 -7.10 9.60
N ASP A 218 -3.65 -7.12 8.95
CA ASP A 218 -3.44 -6.90 7.52
C ASP A 218 -4.24 -5.69 6.99
N ARG A 219 -4.06 -4.54 7.66
CA ARG A 219 -4.71 -3.27 7.30
C ARG A 219 -3.66 -2.25 6.92
N LEU A 220 -3.90 -1.53 5.83
CA LEU A 220 -2.99 -0.51 5.31
C LEU A 220 -3.72 0.82 5.19
N LEU A 221 -3.10 1.87 5.68
CA LEU A 221 -3.43 3.25 5.35
C LEU A 221 -2.39 3.75 4.36
N VAL A 222 -2.85 4.28 3.24
CA VAL A 222 -2.02 5.00 2.27
C VAL A 222 -2.54 6.43 2.17
N ALA A 223 -1.69 7.40 2.49
CA ALA A 223 -1.95 8.82 2.28
C ALA A 223 -1.14 9.30 1.07
N GLY A 224 -1.76 10.10 0.21
CA GLY A 224 -1.14 10.61 -1.01
C GLY A 224 -1.88 11.82 -1.56
N GLN A 225 -1.33 12.47 -2.58
CA GLN A 225 -2.01 13.59 -3.23
C GLN A 225 -2.87 13.11 -4.39
N GLY A 226 -4.09 13.64 -4.46
CA GLY A 226 -5.03 13.45 -5.57
C GLY A 226 -5.93 12.22 -5.43
N GLN A 227 -7.04 12.25 -6.17
CA GLN A 227 -8.10 11.26 -6.08
C GLN A 227 -7.79 10.01 -6.90
N ILE A 228 -7.92 8.83 -6.30
CA ILE A 228 -7.86 7.58 -7.04
C ILE A 228 -9.15 7.30 -7.82
N SER A 229 -9.04 6.46 -8.86
CA SER A 229 -10.22 6.02 -9.64
C SER A 229 -11.24 5.31 -8.75
N LYS A 230 -12.52 5.35 -9.14
CA LYS A 230 -13.58 4.61 -8.42
C LYS A 230 -13.31 3.11 -8.38
N SER A 231 -12.72 2.55 -9.45
CA SER A 231 -12.35 1.14 -9.52
C SER A 231 -11.27 0.82 -8.48
N LEU A 232 -10.20 1.63 -8.43
CA LEU A 232 -9.11 1.44 -7.48
C LEU A 232 -9.58 1.63 -6.03
N LYS A 233 -10.44 2.61 -5.76
CA LYS A 233 -11.05 2.79 -4.43
C LYS A 233 -11.83 1.56 -3.98
N ARG A 234 -12.65 0.99 -4.87
CA ARG A 234 -13.37 -0.25 -4.59
C ARG A 234 -12.41 -1.41 -4.31
N SER A 235 -11.31 -1.52 -5.05
CA SER A 235 -10.27 -2.53 -4.78
C SER A 235 -9.67 -2.37 -3.39
N PHE A 236 -9.39 -1.13 -2.97
CA PHE A 236 -8.89 -0.83 -1.63
C PHE A 236 -9.89 -1.27 -0.55
N ASP A 237 -11.16 -0.90 -0.70
CA ASP A 237 -12.22 -1.28 0.24
C ASP A 237 -12.34 -2.81 0.37
N GLU A 238 -12.37 -3.53 -0.76
CA GLU A 238 -12.42 -5.01 -0.79
C GLU A 238 -11.16 -5.65 -0.19
N ALA A 239 -10.01 -4.99 -0.32
CA ALA A 239 -8.73 -5.48 0.17
C ALA A 239 -8.41 -5.03 1.60
N ARG A 240 -9.34 -4.38 2.32
CA ARG A 240 -9.18 -3.83 3.68
C ARG A 240 -8.08 -2.76 3.78
N LEU A 241 -7.99 -1.92 2.76
CA LEU A 241 -7.04 -0.82 2.68
C LEU A 241 -7.81 0.50 2.64
N VAL A 242 -7.18 1.55 3.17
CA VAL A 242 -7.73 2.90 3.14
C VAL A 242 -6.76 3.78 2.38
N TYR A 243 -7.25 4.43 1.33
CA TYR A 243 -6.53 5.51 0.67
C TYR A 243 -7.13 6.85 1.10
N VAL A 244 -6.27 7.82 1.44
CA VAL A 244 -6.68 9.19 1.75
C VAL A 244 -5.99 10.17 0.82
N ASP A 245 -6.80 11.01 0.17
CA ASP A 245 -6.33 12.14 -0.62
C ASP A 245 -6.05 13.34 0.31
N LEU A 246 -4.77 13.67 0.46
CA LEU A 246 -4.29 14.78 1.28
C LEU A 246 -4.73 16.15 0.75
N THR A 247 -5.25 16.23 -0.47
CA THR A 247 -5.76 17.47 -1.07
C THR A 247 -7.27 17.66 -0.86
N ALA A 248 -7.97 16.66 -0.34
CA ALA A 248 -9.41 16.72 -0.09
C ALA A 248 -9.75 17.65 1.08
N GLU A 249 -10.89 18.33 1.01
CA GLU A 249 -11.38 19.24 2.08
C GLU A 249 -11.55 18.53 3.43
N ARG A 250 -11.80 17.22 3.43
CA ARG A 250 -12.01 16.38 4.62
C ARG A 250 -10.82 15.49 4.96
N ALA A 251 -9.64 15.76 4.38
CA ALA A 251 -8.45 14.92 4.53
C ALA A 251 -8.12 14.62 6.00
N GLU A 252 -8.19 15.60 6.90
CA GLU A 252 -7.92 15.39 8.33
C GLU A 252 -8.80 14.32 8.97
N LYS A 253 -10.11 14.40 8.73
CA LYS A 253 -11.07 13.44 9.27
C LYS A 253 -10.87 12.06 8.64
N GLU A 254 -10.53 12.00 7.36
CA GLU A 254 -10.28 10.75 6.65
C GLU A 254 -8.99 10.08 7.11
N ILE A 255 -7.91 10.84 7.34
CA ILE A 255 -6.66 10.33 7.90
C ILE A 255 -6.90 9.81 9.31
N GLN A 256 -7.60 10.57 10.17
CA GLN A 256 -7.91 10.12 11.53
C GLN A 256 -8.74 8.83 11.52
N SER A 257 -9.76 8.75 10.67
CA SER A 257 -10.57 7.53 10.50
C SER A 257 -9.72 6.36 9.96
N GLY A 258 -8.78 6.64 9.06
CA GLY A 258 -7.83 5.67 8.55
C GLY A 258 -6.88 5.13 9.63
N PHE A 259 -6.36 5.99 10.50
CA PHE A 259 -5.58 5.58 11.66
C PHE A 259 -6.40 4.74 12.64
N ASP A 260 -7.64 5.15 12.94
CA ASP A 260 -8.54 4.39 13.80
C ASP A 260 -8.86 3.01 13.19
N PHE A 261 -8.97 2.93 11.86
CA PHE A 261 -9.14 1.67 11.15
C PHE A 261 -7.91 0.77 11.23
N VAL A 262 -6.70 1.29 10.96
CA VAL A 262 -5.46 0.50 10.90
C VAL A 262 -4.94 0.13 12.29
N LEU A 263 -4.93 1.09 13.22
CA LEU A 263 -4.34 0.93 14.55
C LEU A 263 -5.36 0.47 15.59
N SER A 264 -6.66 0.65 15.34
CA SER A 264 -7.73 0.21 16.23
C SER A 264 -7.50 0.66 17.68
N SER A 265 -7.57 -0.24 18.66
CA SER A 265 -7.34 0.07 20.08
C SER A 265 -5.92 0.54 20.39
N GLN A 266 -4.93 0.27 19.52
CA GLN A 266 -3.54 0.65 19.74
C GLN A 266 -3.28 2.14 19.44
N MET A 267 -4.21 2.84 18.76
CA MET A 267 -4.03 4.23 18.36
C MET A 267 -3.66 5.15 19.54
N LYS A 268 -4.29 4.97 20.69
CA LYS A 268 -4.03 5.80 21.89
C LYS A 268 -2.60 5.61 22.44
N THR A 269 -2.03 4.43 22.27
CA THR A 269 -0.73 4.07 22.84
C THR A 269 0.40 4.35 21.84
N LEU A 270 0.14 4.16 20.55
CA LEU A 270 1.15 4.21 19.49
C LEU A 270 1.16 5.52 18.69
N SER A 271 0.21 6.43 18.92
CA SER A 271 0.11 7.67 18.12
C SER A 271 1.38 8.52 18.15
N TYR A 272 2.13 8.49 19.27
CA TYR A 272 3.39 9.22 19.37
C TYR A 272 4.47 8.54 18.52
N GLN A 273 4.67 7.23 18.68
CA GLN A 273 5.66 6.44 17.95
C GLN A 273 5.41 6.46 16.44
N VAL A 274 4.15 6.43 16.01
CA VAL A 274 3.79 6.54 14.60
C VAL A 274 4.15 7.92 14.04
N LYS A 275 3.97 9.00 14.82
CA LYS A 275 4.40 10.35 14.43
C LYS A 275 5.92 10.42 14.28
N GLU A 276 6.65 9.97 15.30
CA GLU A 276 8.11 9.96 15.29
C GLU A 276 8.67 9.09 14.15
N ALA A 277 8.06 7.92 13.89
CA ALA A 277 8.43 7.05 12.78
C ALA A 277 8.32 7.75 11.41
N PHE A 278 7.31 8.60 11.20
CA PHE A 278 7.25 9.44 10.01
C PHE A 278 8.38 10.49 9.98
N LEU A 279 8.70 11.11 11.11
CA LEU A 279 9.78 12.10 11.20
C LEU A 279 11.18 11.48 10.98
N MET A 280 11.34 10.16 11.10
CA MET A 280 12.60 9.49 10.73
C MET A 280 12.94 9.61 9.24
N ARG A 281 11.93 9.74 8.35
CA ARG A 281 12.13 9.90 6.89
C ARG A 281 11.73 11.28 6.37
N ASN A 282 11.03 12.07 7.17
CA ASN A 282 10.47 13.36 6.77
C ASN A 282 10.93 14.48 7.71
N ARG A 283 11.03 15.71 7.21
CA ARG A 283 11.33 16.88 8.02
C ARG A 283 10.42 18.04 7.65
N LEU A 284 10.20 18.95 8.59
CA LEU A 284 9.56 20.22 8.32
C LEU A 284 10.59 21.24 7.85
N ASP A 285 10.27 22.02 6.81
CA ASP A 285 11.14 23.09 6.33
C ASP A 285 11.32 24.23 7.35
N LYS A 286 10.28 24.47 8.17
CA LYS A 286 10.30 25.49 9.19
C LYS A 286 10.83 24.89 10.48
N ALA A 287 11.73 25.62 11.14
CA ALA A 287 12.21 25.32 12.50
C ALA A 287 11.10 25.60 13.54
N GLU A 288 9.95 24.96 13.36
CA GLU A 288 8.93 24.84 14.39
C GLU A 288 9.32 23.66 15.29
N ASP A 289 8.98 23.77 16.58
CA ASP A 289 9.24 22.70 17.52
C ASP A 289 8.35 21.50 17.15
N GLU A 290 8.96 20.37 16.81
CA GLU A 290 8.25 19.13 16.43
C GLU A 290 7.30 18.64 17.54
N SER A 291 7.50 19.13 18.78
CA SER A 291 6.62 18.90 19.92
C SER A 291 5.28 19.65 19.83
N GLU A 292 5.17 20.72 19.04
CA GLU A 292 3.90 21.43 18.80
C GLU A 292 2.99 20.70 17.80
N ILE A 293 3.52 19.70 17.09
CA ILE A 293 2.74 18.86 16.18
C ILE A 293 1.96 17.83 17.01
N GLY A 294 0.64 18.03 17.10
CA GLY A 294 -0.26 17.24 17.93
C GLY A 294 -0.18 15.73 17.68
N ASN A 295 -0.52 15.26 16.47
CA ASN A 295 -0.52 13.83 16.14
C ASN A 295 -0.06 13.58 14.70
N ALA A 296 0.09 12.30 14.34
CA ALA A 296 0.50 11.89 13.00
C ALA A 296 -0.46 12.38 11.90
N ALA A 297 -1.77 12.48 12.16
CA ALA A 297 -2.73 13.00 11.19
C ALA A 297 -2.47 14.47 10.85
N ALA A 298 -2.21 15.30 11.86
CA ALA A 298 -1.84 16.70 11.69
C ALA A 298 -0.50 16.84 10.94
N LEU A 299 0.48 15.98 11.23
CA LEU A 299 1.76 15.94 10.54
C LEU A 299 1.58 15.72 9.03
N LEU A 300 0.78 14.73 8.63
CA LEU A 300 0.58 14.34 7.22
C LEU A 300 -0.08 15.42 6.36
N LEU A 301 -0.80 16.37 6.96
CA LEU A 301 -1.47 17.48 6.26
C LEU A 301 -0.57 18.69 6.05
N ARG A 302 0.62 18.70 6.65
CA ARG A 302 1.53 19.84 6.56
C ARG A 302 2.09 19.98 5.16
N LYS A 303 1.89 21.16 4.56
CA LYS A 303 2.40 21.48 3.22
C LYS A 303 3.92 21.63 3.16
N ASP A 304 4.55 21.88 4.31
CA ASP A 304 5.99 22.03 4.47
C ASP A 304 6.68 20.75 4.97
N LEU A 305 5.95 19.64 5.05
CA LEU A 305 6.53 18.32 5.26
C LEU A 305 7.23 17.86 3.99
N LYS A 306 8.54 17.63 4.07
CA LYS A 306 9.35 17.10 2.97
C LYS A 306 9.95 15.75 3.32
N CYS A 307 10.02 14.85 2.35
CA CYS A 307 10.76 13.61 2.49
C CYS A 307 12.26 13.92 2.43
N TYR A 308 12.93 13.85 3.58
CA TYR A 308 14.34 14.20 3.74
C TYR A 308 15.26 13.03 3.35
N LEU A 309 14.83 11.80 3.65
CA LEU A 309 15.51 10.56 3.27
C LEU A 309 14.61 9.73 2.33
N PRO A 310 14.50 10.15 1.05
CA PRO A 310 13.54 9.58 0.13
C PRO A 310 13.91 8.16 -0.29
N HIS A 311 12.90 7.30 -0.25
CA HIS A 311 12.93 5.96 -0.82
C HIS A 311 12.15 5.97 -2.14
N TYR A 312 12.85 5.92 -3.27
CA TYR A 312 12.24 5.97 -4.60
C TYR A 312 11.85 4.59 -5.10
N ILE A 313 10.64 4.48 -5.67
CA ILE A 313 10.22 3.29 -6.42
C ILE A 313 10.25 3.62 -7.91
N THR A 314 10.90 2.78 -8.69
CA THR A 314 11.26 3.03 -10.10
C THR A 314 10.75 1.93 -11.03
N GLU A 315 10.36 2.31 -12.23
CA GLU A 315 10.08 1.38 -13.33
C GLU A 315 11.41 0.78 -13.79
N GLN A 316 11.55 -0.55 -13.82
CA GLN A 316 12.70 -1.15 -14.49
C GLN A 316 12.42 -1.21 -16.00
N ALA A 317 13.44 -0.89 -16.80
CA ALA A 317 13.34 -1.07 -18.24
C ALA A 317 13.18 -2.57 -18.54
N VAL A 318 12.07 -2.95 -19.17
CA VAL A 318 11.90 -4.30 -19.72
C VAL A 318 12.98 -4.49 -20.78
N LYS A 319 14.02 -5.28 -20.48
CA LYS A 319 14.97 -5.70 -21.50
C LYS A 319 14.21 -6.61 -22.47
N PRO A 320 14.14 -6.31 -23.78
CA PRO A 320 13.56 -7.25 -24.72
C PRO A 320 14.35 -8.56 -24.63
N LYS A 321 13.65 -9.68 -24.42
CA LYS A 321 14.26 -11.00 -24.62
C LYS A 321 14.77 -11.04 -26.06
N ALA A 322 16.08 -11.28 -26.23
CA ALA A 322 16.62 -11.52 -27.56
C ALA A 322 15.86 -12.70 -28.18
N ALA A 323 15.32 -12.49 -29.37
CA ALA A 323 14.62 -13.49 -30.16
C ALA A 323 15.56 -14.62 -30.60
#